data_AF-A0AAV5WGQ1-F1
#
_entry.id   AF-A0AAV5WGQ1-F1
#
_cell.length_a   1.000
_cell.length_b   1.000
_cell.length_c   1.000
_cell.angle_alpha   90.00
_cell.angle_beta   90.00
_cell.angle_gamma   90.00
#
_symmetry.space_group_name_H-M   'P 1'
#
loop_
_entity.id
_entity.type
_entity.pdbx_description
1 polymer ?
#
loop_
_entity_poly.entity_id
_entity_poly.type
_entity_poly.pdbx_seq_one_letter_code
_entity_poly.pdbx_strand_id
1 'polypeptide(L)'
;RMTSVDDLARTCKQNLQSSLWLTNTITKDSKSPWEYLLNRMGAVLGTVVETNFGSATNSRFGDLYRAIAEMQTALTDSSSGTAFVHLAKSFAVVLEESVRQQLQ
;
A
#
# COMPACT_ATOMS: atom_id res chain seq x y z
N ARG A 1 -14.63 21.17 20.70
CA ARG A 1 -15.05 21.33 19.28
C ARG A 1 -14.84 19.99 18.61
N MET A 2 -15.89 19.36 18.08
CA MET A 2 -15.77 18.11 17.34
C MET A 2 -15.22 18.45 15.96
N THR A 3 -14.02 17.97 15.64
CA THR A 3 -13.41 18.14 14.32
C THR A 3 -14.32 17.45 13.30
N SER A 4 -14.72 18.15 12.24
CA SER A 4 -15.59 17.54 11.23
C SER A 4 -14.85 16.41 10.50
N VAL A 5 -15.58 15.43 9.96
CA VAL A 5 -14.98 14.34 9.17
C VAL A 5 -14.18 14.90 7.98
N ASP A 6 -14.64 16.01 7.40
CA ASP A 6 -13.96 16.68 6.30
C ASP A 6 -12.62 17.31 6.72
N ASP A 7 -12.55 17.86 7.93
CA ASP A 7 -11.31 18.40 8.48
C ASP A 7 -10.29 17.28 8.76
N LEU A 8 -10.76 16.11 9.22
CA LEU A 8 -9.91 14.93 9.41
C LEU A 8 -9.39 14.41 8.06
N ALA A 9 -10.27 14.25 7.07
CA ALA A 9 -9.88 13.80 5.74
C ALA A 9 -8.86 14.75 5.10
N ARG A 10 -9.05 16.06 5.25
CA ARG A 10 -8.10 17.09 4.77
C ARG A 10 -6.74 16.96 5.46
N THR A 11 -6.73 16.77 6.77
CA THR A 11 -5.51 16.58 7.56
C THR A 11 -4.76 15.33 7.11
N CYS A 12 -5.46 14.21 6.92
CA CYS A 12 -4.87 12.98 6.40
C CYS A 12 -4.27 13.17 5.00
N LYS A 13 -4.97 13.89 4.12
CA LYS A 13 -4.46 14.22 2.78
C LYS A 13 -3.19 15.06 2.83
N GLN A 14 -3.16 16.09 3.68
CA GLN A 14 -1.99 16.96 3.85
C GLN A 14 -0.78 16.19 4.39
N ASN A 15 -1.01 15.21 5.28
CA ASN A 15 0.05 14.43 5.91
C ASN A 15 0.43 13.17 5.11
N LEU A 16 -0.21 12.89 3.98
CA LEU A 16 -0.08 11.62 3.26
C LEU A 16 1.38 11.31 2.92
N GLN A 17 2.13 12.26 2.36
CA GLN A 17 3.54 12.07 2.00
C GLN A 17 4.39 11.72 3.22
N SER A 18 4.23 12.45 4.33
CA SER A 18 4.96 12.19 5.57
C SER A 18 4.62 10.82 6.15
N SER A 19 3.35 10.42 6.12
CA SER A 19 2.90 9.09 6.56
C SER A 19 3.53 7.99 5.72
N LEU A 20 3.51 8.11 4.39
CA LEU A 20 4.11 7.12 3.49
C LEU A 20 5.62 7.02 3.68
N TRP A 21 6.30 8.16 3.84
CA TRP A 21 7.73 8.19 4.13
C TRP A 21 8.07 7.51 5.45
N LEU A 22 7.30 7.78 6.51
CA LEU A 22 7.50 7.17 7.82
C LEU A 22 7.25 5.66 7.78
N THR A 23 6.15 5.21 7.17
CA THR A 23 5.87 3.78 7.00
C THR A 23 7.00 3.09 6.25
N ASN A 24 7.49 3.66 5.15
CA ASN A 24 8.61 3.11 4.41
C ASN A 24 9.88 3.04 5.28
N THR A 25 10.18 4.10 6.04
CA THR A 25 11.35 4.16 6.91
C THR A 25 11.33 3.11 8.01
N ILE A 26 10.16 2.83 8.59
CA ILE A 26 9.98 1.82 9.63
C ILE A 26 10.13 0.40 9.04
N THR A 27 9.63 0.19 7.82
CA THR A 27 9.46 -1.15 7.26
C THR A 27 10.57 -1.59 6.29
N LYS A 28 11.39 -0.66 5.77
CA LYS A 28 12.36 -0.91 4.68
C LYS A 28 13.34 -2.06 4.93
N ASP A 29 13.79 -2.22 6.18
CA ASP A 29 14.81 -3.20 6.56
C ASP A 29 14.22 -4.32 7.42
N SER A 30 12.89 -4.40 7.50
CA SER A 30 12.25 -5.42 8.32
C SER A 30 12.39 -6.81 7.71
N LYS A 31 12.68 -7.78 8.58
CA LYS A 31 12.64 -9.22 8.27
C LYS A 31 11.27 -9.85 8.51
N SER A 32 10.32 -9.08 9.04
CA SER A 32 8.95 -9.55 9.27
C SER A 32 8.20 -9.66 7.94
N PRO A 33 7.59 -10.82 7.61
CA PRO A 33 6.76 -10.95 6.42
C PRO A 33 5.64 -9.90 6.33
N TRP A 34 5.11 -9.50 7.49
CA TRP A 34 4.08 -8.46 7.59
C TRP A 34 4.59 -7.09 7.17
N GLU A 35 5.72 -6.68 7.76
CA GLU A 35 6.29 -5.36 7.51
C GLU A 35 6.88 -5.27 6.11
N TYR A 36 7.46 -6.36 5.58
CA TYR A 36 7.89 -6.43 4.19
C TYR A 36 6.71 -6.23 3.23
N LEU A 37 5.59 -6.93 3.43
CA LEU A 37 4.43 -6.76 2.57
C LEU A 37 3.79 -5.37 2.73
N LEU A 38 3.74 -4.83 3.95
CA LEU A 38 3.30 -3.47 4.22
C LEU A 38 4.19 -2.43 3.52
N ASN A 39 5.51 -2.64 3.51
CA ASN A 39 6.46 -1.80 2.78
C ASN A 39 6.12 -1.72 1.29
N ARG A 40 5.84 -2.87 0.67
CA ARG A 40 5.48 -2.93 -0.76
C ARG A 40 4.15 -2.25 -1.06
N MET A 41 3.14 -2.41 -0.20
CA MET A 41 1.89 -1.66 -0.32
C MET A 41 2.12 -0.14 -0.21
N GLY A 42 2.97 0.27 0.74
CA GLY A 42 3.38 1.67 0.90
C GLY A 42 4.11 2.23 -0.33
N ALA A 43 4.99 1.44 -0.96
CA ALA A 43 5.70 1.84 -2.17
C ALA A 43 4.74 2.08 -3.35
N VAL A 44 3.70 1.25 -3.50
CA VAL A 44 2.62 1.46 -4.48
C VAL A 44 1.92 2.79 -4.20
N LEU A 45 1.47 3.05 -2.96
CA LEU A 45 0.83 4.33 -2.61
C LEU A 45 1.72 5.53 -2.88
N GLY A 46 3.01 5.45 -2.50
CA GLY A 46 3.99 6.50 -2.75
C GLY A 46 4.08 6.84 -4.24
N THR A 47 4.24 5.83 -5.09
CA THR A 47 4.34 6.03 -6.54
C THR A 47 3.02 6.53 -7.15
N VAL A 48 1.86 6.02 -6.71
CA VAL A 48 0.54 6.52 -7.15
C VAL A 48 0.41 8.02 -6.87
N VAL A 49 0.79 8.45 -5.67
CA VAL A 49 0.71 9.85 -5.24
C VAL A 49 1.71 10.72 -6.01
N GLU A 50 2.95 10.29 -6.12
CA GLU A 50 4.02 11.04 -6.79
C GLU A 50 3.77 11.21 -8.30
N THR A 51 3.20 10.20 -8.93
CA THR A 51 3.00 10.18 -10.39
C THR A 51 1.61 10.61 -10.82
N ASN A 52 0.73 10.94 -9.86
CA ASN A 52 -0.69 11.22 -10.08
C ASN A 52 -1.35 10.13 -10.95
N PHE A 53 -1.24 8.87 -10.51
CA PHE A 53 -1.77 7.69 -11.24
C PHE A 53 -1.10 7.46 -12.61
N GLY A 54 0.18 7.82 -12.76
CA GLY A 54 0.93 7.62 -13.99
C GLY A 54 1.39 6.17 -14.22
N SER A 55 1.81 5.87 -15.46
CA SER A 55 2.24 4.53 -15.90
C SER A 55 3.45 3.97 -15.16
N ALA A 56 4.28 4.83 -14.55
CA ALA A 56 5.40 4.42 -13.71
C ALA A 56 4.97 3.54 -12.51
N THR A 57 3.70 3.64 -12.10
CA THR A 57 3.10 2.82 -11.03
C THR A 57 3.03 1.33 -11.38
N ASN A 58 2.94 0.97 -12.66
CA ASN A 58 2.78 -0.42 -13.11
C ASN A 58 3.92 -1.33 -12.63
N SER A 59 5.15 -0.81 -12.59
CA SER A 59 6.31 -1.53 -12.06
C SER A 59 6.14 -1.93 -10.58
N ARG A 60 5.50 -1.06 -9.78
CA ARG A 60 5.28 -1.27 -8.35
C ARG A 60 4.20 -2.31 -8.07
N PHE A 61 3.18 -2.41 -8.92
CA PHE A 61 2.19 -3.49 -8.80
C PHE A 61 2.82 -4.86 -9.02
N GLY A 62 3.71 -4.99 -10.02
CA GLY A 62 4.49 -6.21 -10.24
C GLY A 62 5.32 -6.63 -9.02
N ASP A 63 6.00 -5.68 -8.40
CA ASP A 63 6.76 -5.92 -7.15
C ASP A 63 5.85 -6.37 -6.00
N LEU A 64 4.68 -5.75 -5.86
CA LEU A 64 3.71 -6.10 -4.83
C LEU A 64 3.13 -7.50 -5.04
N TYR A 65 2.71 -7.85 -6.26
CA TYR A 65 2.20 -9.19 -6.55
C TYR A 65 3.23 -10.29 -6.26
N ARG A 66 4.50 -10.05 -6.59
CA ARG A 66 5.58 -10.97 -6.24
C ARG A 66 5.73 -11.12 -4.73
N ALA A 67 5.74 -10.02 -3.99
CA ALA A 67 5.84 -10.06 -2.52
C ALA A 67 4.65 -10.77 -1.86
N ILE A 68 3.43 -10.59 -2.38
CA ILE A 68 2.24 -11.32 -1.92
C ILE A 68 2.46 -12.83 -2.09
N ALA A 69 2.93 -13.27 -3.26
CA ALA A 69 3.18 -14.68 -3.53
C ALA A 69 4.26 -15.27 -2.62
N GLU A 70 5.35 -14.53 -2.40
CA GLU A 70 6.45 -14.93 -1.53
C GLU A 70 6.02 -15.05 -0.06
N MET A 71 5.29 -14.05 0.45
CA MET A 71 4.95 -13.97 1.88
C MET A 71 3.68 -14.75 2.25
N GLN A 72 2.86 -15.15 1.28
CA GLN A 72 1.58 -15.83 1.57
C GLN A 72 1.78 -17.03 2.48
N THR A 73 2.74 -17.90 2.17
CA THR A 73 3.02 -19.11 2.97
C THR A 73 3.44 -18.77 4.40
N ALA A 74 4.27 -17.74 4.59
CA ALA A 74 4.75 -17.31 5.90
C ALA A 74 3.68 -16.59 6.74
N LEU A 75 2.58 -16.15 6.13
CA LEU A 75 1.53 -15.36 6.79
C LEU A 75 0.24 -16.15 7.04
N THR A 76 -0.04 -17.18 6.25
CA THR A 76 -1.33 -17.91 6.31
C THR A 76 -1.48 -18.88 7.48
N ASP A 77 -0.44 -19.06 8.30
CA ASP A 77 -0.49 -19.91 9.49
C ASP A 77 -1.37 -19.32 10.62
N SER A 78 -1.79 -18.06 10.47
CA SER A 78 -2.72 -17.41 11.39
C SER A 78 -3.90 -16.79 10.63
N SER A 79 -5.03 -16.64 11.32
CA SER A 79 -6.21 -15.95 10.78
C SER A 79 -5.90 -14.49 10.45
N SER A 80 -5.14 -13.80 11.31
CA SER A 80 -4.70 -12.42 11.08
C SER A 80 -3.84 -12.30 9.83
N GLY A 81 -2.84 -13.17 9.65
CA GLY A 81 -1.95 -13.09 8.48
C GLY A 81 -2.66 -13.49 7.20
N THR A 82 -3.58 -14.45 7.25
CA THR A 82 -4.48 -14.77 6.14
C THR A 82 -5.31 -13.54 5.74
N ALA A 83 -5.95 -12.87 6.70
CA ALA A 83 -6.72 -11.65 6.44
C ALA A 83 -5.85 -10.54 5.82
N PHE A 84 -4.62 -10.38 6.29
CA PHE A 84 -3.69 -9.39 5.76
C PHE A 84 -3.25 -9.68 4.33
N VAL A 85 -2.97 -10.95 3.99
CA VAL A 85 -2.68 -11.35 2.61
C VAL A 85 -3.87 -11.07 1.70
N HIS A 86 -5.10 -11.38 2.14
CA HIS A 86 -6.30 -11.06 1.37
C HIS A 86 -6.49 -9.54 1.19
N LEU A 87 -6.21 -8.75 2.23
CA LEU A 87 -6.23 -7.29 2.13
C LEU A 87 -5.20 -6.78 1.12
N ALA A 88 -3.96 -7.29 1.16
CA ALA A 88 -2.91 -6.89 0.22
C ALA A 88 -3.28 -7.22 -1.23
N LYS A 89 -3.90 -8.38 -1.48
CA LYS A 89 -4.43 -8.76 -2.80
C LYS A 89 -5.51 -7.81 -3.28
N SER A 90 -6.53 -7.57 -2.46
CA SER A 90 -7.63 -6.64 -2.80
C SER A 90 -7.11 -5.23 -3.04
N PHE A 91 -6.17 -4.77 -2.21
CA PHE A 91 -5.51 -3.49 -2.35
C PHE A 91 -4.77 -3.36 -3.69
N ALA A 92 -3.98 -4.38 -4.07
CA ALA A 92 -3.22 -4.37 -5.33
C ALA A 92 -4.15 -4.23 -6.52
N VAL A 93 -5.19 -5.06 -6.59
CA VAL A 93 -6.16 -5.08 -7.70
C VAL A 93 -6.94 -3.77 -7.78
N VAL A 94 -7.48 -3.26 -6.66
CA VAL A 94 -8.29 -2.04 -6.66
C VAL A 94 -7.47 -0.82 -7.08
N LEU A 95 -6.23 -0.69 -6.60
CA LEU A 95 -5.39 0.45 -6.98
C LEU A 95 -4.89 0.34 -8.41
N GLU A 96 -4.51 -0.86 -8.87
CA GLU A 96 -4.08 -1.06 -10.25
C GLU A 96 -5.21 -0.69 -11.23
N GLU A 97 -6.42 -1.14 -10.93
CA GLU A 97 -7.61 -0.80 -11.69
C GLU A 97 -7.92 0.71 -11.66
N SER A 98 -7.73 1.37 -10.51
CA SER A 98 -7.91 2.82 -10.38
C SER A 98 -6.90 3.60 -11.23
N VAL A 99 -5.64 3.17 -11.26
CA VAL A 99 -4.59 3.73 -12.13
C VAL A 99 -4.95 3.51 -13.59
N ARG A 100 -5.37 2.29 -13.95
CA ARG A 100 -5.75 1.93 -15.32
C ARG A 100 -6.89 2.80 -15.84
N GLN A 101 -7.90 3.09 -15.03
CA GLN A 101 -9.04 3.95 -15.40
C GLN A 101 -8.65 5.43 -15.58
N GLN A 102 -7.63 5.93 -14.87
CA GLN A 102 -7.16 7.32 -15.02
C GLN A 102 -6.30 7.54 -16.27
N LEU A 103 -5.72 6.47 -16.82
CA LEU A 103 -4.88 6.53 -18.03
C LEU A 103 -5.68 6.36 -19.34
N GLN A 104 -6.99 6.09 -19.24
CA GLN A 104 -7.93 5.99 -20.37
C GLN A 104 -8.60 7.33 -20.64
#